data_AF-A0A444Z8I7-F1
#
_entry.id   AF-A0A444Z8I7-F1
#
_cell.length_a   1.000
_cell.length_b   1.000
_cell.length_c   1.000
_cell.angle_alpha   90.00
_cell.angle_beta   90.00
_cell.angle_gamma   90.00
#
_symmetry.space_group_name_H-M   'P 1'
#
loop_
_entity.id
_entity.type
_entity.pdbx_description
1 polymer ?
#
loop_
_entity_poly.entity_id
_entity_poly.type
_entity_poly.pdbx_seq_one_letter_code
_entity_poly.pdbx_strand_id
1 'polypeptide(L)'
;MAKELENKAKEAFLDDDFALAADYYSEAINLDPNNPLLYADRAQAHIKLQNFTEAVSDANKAIQLSPSLAKAYLRKGTACIKLEEYQTAKVALQTGASFAPDDSRFTKLIQDCDRYIAEESNDLASTLLPRVPTTPAGNGSHSTDRSIDSTKEAERDSSVPQINEVATTRPKFRF
;
A
#
# COMPACT_ATOMS: atom_id res chain seq x y z
N MET A 1 31.73 -16.00 -9.58
CA MET A 1 30.93 -16.35 -8.37
C MET A 1 29.75 -15.38 -8.21
N ALA A 2 28.69 -15.74 -7.47
CA ALA A 2 27.52 -14.86 -7.26
C ALA A 2 27.91 -13.46 -6.79
N LYS A 3 28.88 -13.36 -5.87
CA LYS A 3 29.42 -12.10 -5.35
C LYS A 3 30.09 -11.21 -6.41
N GLU A 4 30.74 -11.77 -7.42
CA GLU A 4 31.32 -10.98 -8.51
C GLU A 4 30.24 -10.37 -9.39
N LEU A 5 29.17 -11.12 -9.66
CA LEU A 5 28.02 -10.63 -10.43
C LEU A 5 27.27 -9.56 -9.65
N GLU A 6 27.10 -9.73 -8.34
CA GLU A 6 26.55 -8.68 -7.46
C GLU A 6 27.37 -7.39 -7.53
N ASN A 7 28.70 -7.48 -7.53
CA ASN A 7 29.57 -6.30 -7.65
C ASN A 7 29.41 -5.62 -9.02
N LYS A 8 29.42 -6.39 -10.11
CA LYS A 8 29.18 -5.86 -11.47
C LYS A 8 27.80 -5.21 -11.59
N ALA A 9 26.78 -5.80 -10.98
CA ALA A 9 25.44 -5.23 -10.93
C ALA A 9 25.43 -3.88 -10.21
N LYS A 10 26.17 -3.77 -9.10
CA LYS A 10 26.32 -2.51 -8.36
C LYS A 10 27.09 -1.45 -9.15
N GLU A 11 28.14 -1.84 -9.87
CA GLU A 11 28.88 -0.96 -10.78
C GLU A 11 27.99 -0.44 -11.90
N ALA A 12 27.30 -1.33 -12.63
CA ALA A 12 26.34 -0.94 -13.66
C ALA A 12 25.22 -0.03 -13.11
N PHE A 13 24.75 -0.30 -11.89
CA PHE A 13 23.75 0.56 -11.24
C PHE A 13 24.29 1.97 -10.94
N LEU A 14 25.56 2.11 -10.57
CA LEU A 14 26.20 3.41 -10.34
C LEU A 14 26.40 4.19 -11.64
N ASP A 15 26.58 3.48 -12.74
CA ASP A 15 26.68 4.06 -14.09
C ASP A 15 25.31 4.35 -14.72
N ASP A 16 24.23 4.26 -13.94
CA ASP A 16 22.82 4.38 -14.37
C ASP A 16 22.38 3.37 -15.46
N ASP A 17 23.18 2.32 -15.73
CA ASP A 17 22.81 1.21 -16.60
C ASP A 17 21.97 0.18 -15.82
N PHE A 18 20.73 0.56 -15.54
CA PHE A 18 19.82 -0.24 -14.72
C PHE A 18 19.40 -1.55 -15.39
N ALA A 19 19.39 -1.61 -16.73
CA ALA A 19 19.08 -2.83 -17.47
C ALA A 19 20.19 -3.86 -17.27
N LEU A 20 21.43 -3.45 -17.50
CA LEU A 20 22.60 -4.30 -17.27
C LEU A 20 22.72 -4.70 -15.79
N ALA A 21 22.43 -3.79 -14.86
CA ALA A 21 22.39 -4.11 -13.44
C ALA A 21 21.36 -5.22 -13.13
N ALA A 22 20.15 -5.13 -13.70
CA ALA A 22 19.11 -6.14 -13.50
C ALA A 22 19.50 -7.51 -14.08
N ASP A 23 20.20 -7.52 -15.23
CA ASP A 23 20.73 -8.75 -15.84
C ASP A 23 21.79 -9.41 -14.95
N TYR A 24 22.77 -8.64 -14.47
CA TYR A 24 23.78 -9.16 -13.54
C TYR A 24 23.18 -9.65 -12.22
N TYR A 25 22.19 -8.95 -11.66
CA TYR A 25 21.47 -9.46 -10.49
C TYR A 25 20.74 -10.77 -10.80
N SER A 26 20.15 -10.91 -11.99
CA SER A 26 19.47 -12.15 -12.40
C SER A 26 20.44 -13.32 -12.51
N GLU A 27 21.63 -13.10 -13.08
CA GLU A 27 22.69 -14.10 -13.09
C GLU A 27 23.17 -14.43 -11.67
N ALA A 28 23.33 -13.43 -10.80
CA ALA A 28 23.73 -13.64 -9.41
C ALA A 28 22.69 -14.48 -8.65
N ILE A 29 21.39 -14.23 -8.87
CA ILE A 29 20.27 -14.98 -8.28
C ILE A 29 20.28 -16.44 -8.75
N ASN A 30 20.63 -16.70 -10.01
CA ASN A 30 20.75 -18.08 -10.51
C ASN A 30 21.85 -18.86 -9.78
N LEU A 31 22.89 -18.18 -9.30
CA LEU A 31 23.96 -18.79 -8.52
C LEU A 31 23.67 -18.85 -7.01
N ASP A 32 22.92 -17.89 -6.47
CA ASP A 32 22.54 -17.82 -5.05
C ASP A 32 21.06 -17.40 -4.88
N PRO A 33 20.11 -18.32 -5.08
CA PRO A 33 18.68 -18.00 -5.10
C PRO A 33 18.09 -17.73 -3.70
N ASN A 34 18.86 -17.92 -2.63
CA ASN A 34 18.41 -17.72 -1.26
C ASN A 34 18.90 -16.40 -0.67
N ASN A 35 19.62 -15.58 -1.44
CA ASN A 35 20.10 -14.29 -0.97
C ASN A 35 19.03 -13.19 -1.16
N PRO A 36 18.42 -12.69 -0.07
CA PRO A 36 17.35 -11.69 -0.15
C PRO A 36 17.84 -10.34 -0.68
N LEU A 37 19.13 -10.01 -0.55
CA LEU A 37 19.68 -8.73 -0.99
C LEU A 37 19.70 -8.63 -2.52
N LEU A 38 19.97 -9.73 -3.24
CA LEU A 38 19.97 -9.73 -4.70
C LEU A 38 18.60 -9.37 -5.27
N TYR A 39 17.54 -9.94 -4.70
CA TYR A 39 16.17 -9.59 -5.07
C TYR A 39 15.84 -8.13 -4.71
N ALA A 40 16.20 -7.67 -3.51
CA ALA A 40 15.93 -6.29 -3.09
C ALA A 40 16.68 -5.24 -3.94
N ASP A 41 17.89 -5.55 -4.38
CA ASP A 41 18.68 -4.66 -5.23
C ASP A 41 18.24 -4.74 -6.70
N ARG A 42 17.83 -5.91 -7.20
CA ARG A 42 17.18 -6.04 -8.53
C ARG A 42 15.85 -5.30 -8.59
N ALA A 43 15.04 -5.36 -7.52
CA ALA A 43 13.82 -4.56 -7.41
C ALA A 43 14.11 -3.05 -7.52
N GLN A 44 15.24 -2.59 -6.99
CA GLN A 44 15.65 -1.20 -7.14
C GLN A 44 16.01 -0.84 -8.59
N ALA A 45 16.69 -1.73 -9.32
CA ALA A 45 16.95 -1.56 -10.74
C ALA A 45 15.63 -1.51 -11.53
N HIS A 46 14.70 -2.42 -11.25
CA HIS A 46 13.36 -2.41 -11.87
C HIS A 46 12.57 -1.13 -11.58
N ILE A 47 12.63 -0.56 -10.38
CA ILE A 47 12.02 0.75 -10.07
C ILE A 47 12.60 1.84 -10.98
N LYS A 48 13.92 1.83 -11.21
CA LYS A 48 14.58 2.81 -12.08
C LYS A 48 14.20 2.65 -13.55
N LEU A 49 13.94 1.41 -13.97
CA LEU A 49 13.42 1.06 -15.30
C LEU A 49 11.91 1.28 -15.45
N GLN A 50 11.20 1.66 -14.38
CA GLN A 50 9.73 1.76 -14.33
C GLN A 50 8.99 0.41 -14.47
N ASN A 51 9.69 -0.71 -14.24
CA ASN A 51 9.11 -2.06 -14.21
C ASN A 51 8.56 -2.35 -12.81
N PHE A 52 7.50 -1.63 -12.42
CA PHE A 52 7.05 -1.63 -11.02
C PHE A 52 6.46 -2.96 -10.57
N THR A 53 5.79 -3.70 -11.45
CA THR A 53 5.24 -5.03 -11.17
C THR A 53 6.34 -6.04 -10.83
N GLU A 54 7.43 -6.04 -11.60
CA GLU A 54 8.61 -6.86 -11.39
C GLU A 54 9.31 -6.47 -10.09
N ALA A 55 9.42 -5.16 -9.82
CA ALA A 55 9.98 -4.67 -8.56
C ALA A 55 9.17 -5.13 -7.34
N VAL A 56 7.84 -5.15 -7.41
CA VAL A 56 6.99 -5.68 -6.33
C VAL A 56 7.22 -7.18 -6.16
N SER A 57 7.31 -7.94 -7.25
CA SER A 57 7.58 -9.38 -7.22
C SER A 57 8.91 -9.69 -6.51
N ASP A 58 9.97 -9.00 -6.91
CA ASP A 58 11.30 -9.16 -6.30
C ASP A 58 11.32 -8.71 -4.84
N ALA A 59 10.69 -7.59 -4.51
CA ALA A 59 10.59 -7.13 -3.14
C ALA A 59 9.83 -8.13 -2.25
N ASN A 60 8.75 -8.73 -2.74
CA ASN A 60 8.03 -9.80 -2.04
C ASN A 60 8.91 -11.03 -1.85
N LYS A 61 9.70 -11.41 -2.86
CA LYS A 61 10.63 -12.54 -2.73
C LYS A 61 11.71 -12.27 -1.68
N ALA A 62 12.27 -11.07 -1.65
CA ALA A 62 13.22 -10.64 -0.64
C ALA A 62 12.61 -10.66 0.78
N ILE A 63 11.37 -10.20 0.95
CA ILE A 63 10.63 -10.26 2.22
C ILE A 63 10.39 -11.70 2.66
N GLN A 64 10.03 -12.59 1.72
CA GLN A 64 9.83 -14.02 2.02
C GLN A 64 11.11 -14.66 2.57
N LEU A 65 12.26 -14.33 1.96
CA LEU A 65 13.57 -14.85 2.36
C LEU A 65 14.10 -14.21 3.65
N SER A 66 13.83 -12.91 3.86
CA SER A 66 14.22 -12.17 5.05
C SER A 66 13.14 -11.17 5.46
N PRO A 67 12.23 -11.57 6.38
CA PRO A 67 11.14 -10.72 6.83
C PRO A 67 11.57 -9.47 7.59
N SER A 68 12.83 -9.37 8.02
CA SER A 68 13.37 -8.18 8.71
C SER A 68 14.13 -7.24 7.78
N LEU A 69 14.21 -7.55 6.47
CA LEU A 69 14.95 -6.73 5.51
C LEU A 69 14.19 -5.44 5.17
N ALA A 70 14.40 -4.39 5.94
CA ALA A 70 13.77 -3.08 5.75
C ALA A 70 13.86 -2.56 4.29
N LYS A 71 15.01 -2.75 3.62
CA LYS A 71 15.20 -2.35 2.22
C LYS A 71 14.15 -2.95 1.29
N ALA A 72 13.75 -4.22 1.49
CA ALA A 72 12.76 -4.87 0.64
C ALA A 72 11.37 -4.25 0.80
N TYR A 73 10.96 -3.91 2.02
CA TYR A 73 9.74 -3.14 2.27
C TYR A 73 9.76 -1.76 1.63
N LEU A 74 10.92 -1.07 1.68
CA LEU A 74 11.08 0.21 1.01
C LEU A 74 10.92 0.08 -0.51
N ARG A 75 11.48 -0.97 -1.13
CA ARG A 75 11.27 -1.23 -2.58
C ARG A 75 9.82 -1.51 -2.90
N LYS A 76 9.17 -2.40 -2.14
CA LYS A 76 7.75 -2.70 -2.31
C LYS A 76 6.89 -1.45 -2.21
N GLY A 77 7.07 -0.66 -1.14
CA GLY A 77 6.33 0.58 -0.94
C GLY A 77 6.53 1.58 -2.09
N THR A 78 7.77 1.78 -2.52
CA THR A 78 8.08 2.69 -3.63
C THR A 78 7.44 2.23 -4.95
N ALA A 79 7.51 0.94 -5.26
CA ALA A 79 6.92 0.39 -6.47
C ALA A 79 5.38 0.43 -6.43
N CYS A 80 4.75 0.11 -5.30
CA CYS A 80 3.31 0.23 -5.11
C CYS A 80 2.82 1.68 -5.23
N ILE A 81 3.55 2.68 -4.72
CA ILE A 81 3.20 4.10 -4.94
C ILE A 81 3.16 4.43 -6.44
N LYS A 82 4.13 3.90 -7.21
CA LYS A 82 4.19 4.11 -8.67
C LYS A 82 3.11 3.36 -9.45
N LEU A 83 2.53 2.34 -8.85
CA LEU A 83 1.34 1.63 -9.34
C LEU A 83 0.03 2.22 -8.80
N GLU A 84 0.10 3.33 -8.06
CA GLU A 84 -1.04 3.97 -7.39
C GLU A 84 -1.74 3.06 -6.35
N GLU A 85 -1.07 2.00 -5.89
CA GLU A 85 -1.51 1.10 -4.83
C GLU A 85 -1.16 1.68 -3.44
N TYR A 86 -1.66 2.88 -3.13
CA TYR A 86 -1.22 3.67 -1.98
C TYR A 86 -1.43 2.97 -0.63
N GLN A 87 -2.55 2.26 -0.47
CA GLN A 87 -2.86 1.53 0.77
C GLN A 87 -1.87 0.38 0.98
N THR A 88 -1.58 -0.41 -0.06
CA THR A 88 -0.59 -1.49 -0.04
C THR A 88 0.81 -0.93 0.25
N ALA A 89 1.16 0.18 -0.39
CA ALA A 89 2.43 0.85 -0.15
C ALA A 89 2.58 1.30 1.31
N LYS A 90 1.57 1.97 1.87
CA LYS A 90 1.58 2.46 3.25
C LYS A 90 1.83 1.32 4.25
N VAL A 91 1.12 0.20 4.11
CA VAL A 91 1.29 -0.96 5.01
C VAL A 91 2.70 -1.55 4.90
N ALA A 92 3.22 -1.68 3.68
CA ALA A 92 4.59 -2.17 3.48
C ALA A 92 5.62 -1.23 4.12
N LEU A 93 5.47 0.08 3.94
CA LEU A 93 6.37 1.09 4.50
C LEU A 93 6.32 1.15 6.03
N GLN A 94 5.13 1.05 6.63
CA GLN A 94 4.97 0.98 8.09
C GLN A 94 5.66 -0.26 8.67
N THR A 95 5.53 -1.40 7.98
CA THR A 95 6.24 -2.62 8.37
C THR A 95 7.75 -2.45 8.24
N GLY A 96 8.24 -1.86 7.15
CA GLY A 96 9.66 -1.57 6.97
C GLY A 96 10.23 -0.60 8.02
N ALA A 97 9.45 0.42 8.39
CA ALA A 97 9.82 1.40 9.41
C ALA A 97 10.00 0.78 10.80
N SER A 98 9.28 -0.28 11.14
CA SER A 98 9.46 -0.96 12.42
C SER A 98 10.82 -1.67 12.54
N PHE A 99 11.42 -2.05 11.41
CA PHE A 99 12.76 -2.64 11.34
C PHE A 99 13.88 -1.59 11.19
N ALA A 100 13.56 -0.40 10.70
CA ALA A 100 14.52 0.70 10.49
C ALA A 100 13.88 2.07 10.82
N PRO A 101 13.61 2.38 12.10
CA PRO A 101 12.86 3.57 12.49
C PRO A 101 13.61 4.88 12.21
N ASP A 102 14.95 4.84 12.14
CA ASP A 102 15.78 6.02 11.87
C ASP A 102 15.83 6.38 10.37
N ASP A 103 15.32 5.52 9.49
CA ASP A 103 15.29 5.78 8.05
C ASP A 103 14.11 6.68 7.67
N SER A 104 14.41 7.99 7.61
CA SER A 104 13.43 9.04 7.27
C SER A 104 12.69 8.85 5.95
N ARG A 105 13.18 7.98 5.04
CA ARG A 105 12.49 7.67 3.78
C ARG A 105 11.14 7.02 4.04
N PHE A 106 11.03 6.15 5.05
CA PHE A 106 9.75 5.52 5.37
C PHE A 106 8.71 6.55 5.80
N THR A 107 9.05 7.43 6.74
CA THR A 107 8.13 8.44 7.25
C THR A 107 7.64 9.36 6.12
N LYS A 108 8.54 9.81 5.24
CA LYS A 108 8.19 10.65 4.09
C LYS A 108 7.23 9.94 3.13
N LEU A 109 7.54 8.70 2.75
CA LEU A 109 6.70 7.94 1.82
C LEU A 109 5.35 7.55 2.44
N ILE A 110 5.28 7.31 3.75
CA ILE A 110 4.01 7.07 4.46
C ILE A 110 3.13 8.33 4.41
N GLN A 111 3.71 9.52 4.65
CA GLN A 111 3.01 10.80 4.54
C GLN A 111 2.51 11.04 3.11
N ASP A 112 3.31 10.70 2.09
CA ASP A 112 2.88 10.78 0.69
C ASP A 112 1.69 9.84 0.42
N CYS A 113 1.74 8.59 0.90
CA CYS A 113 0.60 7.67 0.78
C CYS A 113 -0.65 8.24 1.47
N ASP A 114 -0.54 8.78 2.68
CA ASP A 114 -1.66 9.37 3.40
C ASP A 114 -2.33 10.50 2.62
N ARG A 115 -1.51 11.35 1.98
CA ARG A 115 -1.98 12.43 1.13
C ARG A 115 -2.70 11.89 -0.10
N TYR A 116 -2.10 10.95 -0.83
CA TYR A 116 -2.72 10.37 -2.03
C TYR A 116 -4.05 9.66 -1.73
N ILE A 117 -4.14 8.93 -0.62
CA ILE A 117 -5.38 8.27 -0.18
C ILE A 117 -6.47 9.31 0.15
N ALA A 118 -6.10 10.43 0.79
CA ALA A 118 -7.05 11.50 1.10
C ALA A 118 -7.54 12.21 -0.17
N GLU A 119 -6.65 12.46 -1.14
CA GLU A 119 -6.98 13.04 -2.45
C GLU A 119 -7.96 12.13 -3.21
N GLU A 120 -7.68 10.82 -3.31
CA GLU A 120 -8.56 9.83 -3.97
C GLU A 120 -9.95 9.76 -3.32
N SER A 121 -10.01 9.79 -1.98
CA SER A 121 -11.29 9.81 -1.25
C SER A 121 -12.10 11.08 -1.51
N ASN A 122 -11.44 12.23 -1.65
CA ASN A 122 -12.10 13.51 -1.88
C ASN A 122 -12.63 13.62 -3.33
N ASP A 123 -11.86 13.13 -4.30
CA ASP A 123 -12.28 13.06 -5.70
C ASP A 123 -13.51 12.15 -5.86
N LEU A 124 -13.52 11.00 -5.20
CA LEU A 124 -14.68 10.11 -5.18
C LEU A 124 -15.91 10.78 -4.53
N ALA A 125 -15.73 11.48 -3.42
CA ALA A 125 -16.81 12.21 -2.76
C ALA A 125 -17.38 13.33 -3.65
N SER A 126 -16.52 14.07 -4.36
CA SER A 126 -16.95 15.13 -5.28
C SER A 126 -17.74 14.60 -6.49
N THR A 127 -17.40 13.40 -6.97
CA THR A 127 -18.03 12.74 -8.12
C THR A 127 -19.41 12.16 -7.75
N LEU A 128 -19.62 11.79 -6.50
CA LEU A 128 -20.85 11.14 -6.03
C LEU A 128 -21.94 12.09 -5.51
N LEU A 129 -21.66 13.40 -5.39
CA LEU A 129 -22.71 14.37 -5.03
C LEU A 129 -23.71 14.54 -6.19
N PRO A 130 -25.03 14.36 -5.97
CA PRO A 130 -26.02 14.68 -6.99
C PRO A 130 -25.92 16.16 -7.34
N ARG A 131 -25.82 16.49 -8.63
CA ARG A 131 -26.02 17.87 -9.10
C ARG A 131 -27.41 18.31 -8.65
N VAL A 132 -27.48 19.13 -7.60
CA VAL A 132 -28.73 19.75 -7.18
C VAL A 132 -29.18 20.63 -8.35
N PRO A 133 -30.38 20.41 -8.93
CA PRO A 133 -30.91 21.34 -9.92
C PRO A 133 -31.17 22.65 -9.18
N THR A 134 -30.35 23.66 -9.42
CA THR A 134 -30.65 25.03 -9.02
C THR A 134 -31.84 25.51 -9.84
N THR A 135 -33.05 25.35 -9.30
CA THR A 135 -34.24 26.05 -9.78
C THR A 135 -34.18 27.50 -9.27
N PRO A 136 -34.34 28.52 -10.14
CA PRO A 136 -34.44 29.89 -9.67
C PRO A 136 -35.82 30.10 -9.03
N ALA A 137 -35.82 30.67 -7.82
CA ALA A 137 -37.00 31.00 -7.05
C ALA A 137 -37.91 31.98 -7.80
N GLY A 138 -39.17 31.57 -8.00
CA GLY A 138 -40.30 32.44 -8.35
C GLY A 138 -41.24 32.55 -7.14
N ASN A 139 -41.45 33.78 -6.69
CA ASN A 139 -42.28 34.19 -5.56
C ASN A 139 -43.70 33.61 -5.56
N GLY A 140 -44.24 33.33 -4.37
CA GLY A 140 -45.64 33.02 -4.16
C GLY A 140 -45.99 32.87 -2.68
N SER A 141 -46.38 33.98 -2.06
CA SER A 141 -46.95 34.13 -0.72
C SER A 141 -48.31 33.44 -0.53
N HIS A 142 -48.54 32.74 0.59
CA HIS A 142 -49.77 32.88 1.40
C HIS A 142 -49.72 32.09 2.72
N SER A 143 -50.50 32.61 3.68
CA SER A 143 -50.44 32.49 5.14
C SER A 143 -51.28 31.36 5.77
N THR A 144 -51.19 31.30 7.11
CA THR A 144 -52.06 30.67 8.15
C THR A 144 -51.71 29.22 8.53
N ASP A 145 -51.13 28.97 9.72
CA ASP A 145 -51.66 29.01 11.12
C ASP A 145 -52.37 27.70 11.52
N ARG A 146 -51.74 26.89 12.39
CA ARG A 146 -52.36 26.33 13.61
C ARG A 146 -51.40 25.46 14.44
N SER A 147 -51.48 25.70 15.75
CA SER A 147 -50.77 25.11 16.89
C SER A 147 -51.17 23.68 17.28
N ILE A 148 -50.55 23.20 18.38
CA ILE A 148 -50.93 22.12 19.35
C ILE A 148 -50.17 20.80 19.07
N ASP A 149 -49.64 20.01 20.02
CA ASP A 149 -49.26 20.01 21.46
C ASP A 149 -48.80 18.57 21.76
N SER A 150 -47.96 18.36 22.80
CA SER A 150 -47.78 17.08 23.55
C SER A 150 -47.22 15.86 22.78
N THR A 151 -46.39 14.92 23.26
CA THR A 151 -45.98 14.35 24.57
C THR A 151 -44.76 13.45 24.24
N LYS A 152 -43.62 13.52 24.94
CA LYS A 152 -43.21 12.80 26.17
C LYS A 152 -42.82 11.30 25.97
N GLU A 153 -41.69 10.93 26.60
CA GLU A 153 -41.23 9.58 27.01
C GLU A 153 -40.71 8.64 25.89
N ALA A 154 -39.77 7.72 26.07
CA ALA A 154 -38.78 7.41 27.12
C ALA A 154 -37.93 6.21 26.64
N GLU A 155 -36.65 6.24 27.03
CA GLU A 155 -35.81 5.12 27.52
C GLU A 155 -35.37 3.90 26.68
N ARG A 156 -34.04 3.71 26.72
CA ARG A 156 -33.22 2.50 27.02
C ARG A 156 -33.43 1.25 26.14
N ASP A 157 -32.39 0.54 25.72
CA ASP A 157 -31.50 -0.21 26.62
C ASP A 157 -30.28 -0.75 25.86
N SER A 158 -29.20 -0.94 26.62
CA SER A 158 -27.97 -1.60 26.23
C SER A 158 -28.20 -3.09 25.97
N SER A 159 -27.31 -3.73 25.20
CA SER A 159 -26.62 -4.98 25.61
C SER A 159 -25.83 -5.59 24.45
N VAL A 160 -24.52 -5.63 24.64
CA VAL A 160 -23.56 -6.53 23.98
C VAL A 160 -23.52 -7.85 24.78
N PRO A 161 -23.41 -9.01 24.13
CA PRO A 161 -22.23 -9.88 24.35
C PRO A 161 -21.77 -10.54 23.02
N GLN A 162 -20.51 -10.49 22.62
CA GLN A 162 -19.31 -11.17 23.11
C GLN A 162 -19.25 -12.70 22.85
N ILE A 163 -18.52 -13.04 21.78
CA ILE A 163 -17.58 -14.16 21.54
C ILE A 163 -18.09 -15.61 21.68
N ASN A 164 -17.88 -16.41 20.62
CA ASN A 164 -17.34 -17.76 20.80
C ASN A 164 -16.43 -18.19 19.63
N GLU A 165 -15.31 -18.77 20.04
CA GLU A 165 -14.13 -19.19 19.29
C GLU A 165 -14.32 -20.50 18.49
N VAL A 166 -13.56 -20.54 17.38
CA VAL A 166 -12.71 -21.64 16.88
C VAL A 166 -13.32 -23.03 16.66
N ALA A 167 -13.29 -23.47 15.39
CA ALA A 167 -12.98 -24.86 15.05
C ALA A 167 -12.24 -24.96 13.71
N THR A 168 -10.91 -25.08 13.80
CA THR A 168 -9.99 -25.45 12.73
C THR A 168 -10.30 -26.84 12.21
N THR A 169 -10.62 -26.99 10.92
CA THR A 169 -10.58 -28.30 10.25
C THR A 169 -9.65 -28.23 9.04
N ARG A 170 -8.53 -28.96 9.14
CA ARG A 170 -7.56 -29.17 8.06
C ARG A 170 -8.16 -30.04 6.95
N PRO A 171 -8.00 -29.69 5.67
CA PRO A 171 -8.29 -30.61 4.58
C PRO A 171 -7.15 -31.62 4.37
N LYS A 172 -7.53 -32.90 4.19
CA LYS A 172 -6.64 -34.01 3.81
C LYS A 172 -6.38 -33.93 2.30
N PHE A 173 -5.13 -33.77 1.88
CA PHE A 173 -4.72 -34.06 0.51
C PHE A 173 -4.11 -35.47 0.44
N ARG A 174 -4.69 -36.30 -0.42
CA ARG A 174 -4.05 -37.45 -1.06
C ARG A 174 -3.86 -37.05 -2.52
N PHE A 175 -2.63 -37.10 -3.03
CA PHE A 175 -2.19 -37.65 -4.32
C PHE A 175 -0.68 -37.67 -4.32
#